data_AF-A0A426WZZ7-F1
#
_entry.id   AF-A0A426WZZ7-F1
#
_cell.length_a   1.000
_cell.length_b   1.000
_cell.length_c   1.000
_cell.angle_alpha   90.00
_cell.angle_beta   90.00
_cell.angle_gamma   90.00
#
_symmetry.space_group_name_H-M   'P 1'
#
loop_
_entity.id
_entity.type
_entity.pdbx_description
1 polymer ?
#
loop_
_entity_poly.entity_id
_entity_poly.type
_entity_poly.pdbx_seq_one_letter_code
_entity_poly.pdbx_strand_id
1 'polypeptide(L)'
;MKARWRGLKNSTKVWNDSSATEEFERGLLHSQLARELYTLPSEVLLARATKEMVLGVRRRSPRPRSTPELEQELEKTKRERDEALQRLEASEKELNEVWSNFSEIQRLLKEVRVRAQKMDDELLQSIKALENARAELPKQSVDRYKESTGFKEGLKRMGRVTYEYGYRVVLDPFIIHLEDDLVPMERQQTFDDSNPPES
;
A
#
# COMPACT_ATOMS: atom_id res chain seq x y z
N MET A 1 -37.53 -16.80 63.89
CA MET A 1 -36.47 -15.85 64.29
C MET A 1 -37.08 -14.79 65.20
N LYS A 2 -36.54 -14.62 66.41
CA LYS A 2 -37.11 -13.77 67.46
C LYS A 2 -36.51 -12.37 67.36
N ALA A 3 -37.23 -11.43 66.76
CA ALA A 3 -36.76 -10.05 66.66
C ALA A 3 -36.93 -9.33 68.01
N ARG A 4 -35.82 -8.89 68.60
CA ARG A 4 -35.73 -8.16 69.86
C ARG A 4 -36.07 -6.67 69.63
N TRP A 5 -37.34 -6.29 69.73
CA TRP A 5 -37.79 -4.90 69.56
C TRP A 5 -37.97 -4.14 70.89
N ARG A 6 -37.09 -4.34 71.88
CA ARG A 6 -37.25 -3.71 73.20
C ARG A 6 -36.77 -2.24 73.28
N GLY A 7 -36.48 -1.60 72.14
CA GLY A 7 -35.86 -0.26 72.11
C GLY A 7 -36.42 0.72 71.08
N LEU A 8 -37.46 0.38 70.30
CA LEU A 8 -38.04 1.33 69.34
C LEU A 8 -39.11 2.19 70.04
N LYS A 9 -38.66 3.20 70.80
CA LYS A 9 -39.53 4.32 71.18
C LYS A 9 -39.56 5.32 70.03
N ASN A 10 -40.76 5.83 69.73
CA ASN A 10 -41.10 6.85 68.73
C ASN A 10 -40.18 8.08 68.78
N SER A 11 -38.98 7.96 68.24
CA SER A 11 -38.08 9.09 68.07
C SER A 11 -37.68 9.15 66.61
N THR A 12 -37.73 10.36 66.08
CA THR A 12 -37.62 10.83 64.70
C THR A 12 -36.27 10.51 64.04
N LYS A 13 -35.49 9.56 64.57
CA LYS A 13 -34.09 9.31 64.23
C LYS A 13 -33.85 8.29 63.11
N VAL A 14 -34.89 7.69 62.53
CA VAL A 14 -34.73 6.82 61.35
C VAL A 14 -34.25 7.62 60.13
N TRP A 15 -34.47 8.93 60.11
CA TRP A 15 -34.07 9.83 59.01
C TRP A 15 -32.65 10.39 59.10
N ASN A 16 -31.81 9.88 60.00
CA ASN A 16 -30.42 10.37 60.15
C ASN A 16 -29.39 9.63 59.28
N ASP A 17 -29.79 8.61 58.52
CA ASP A 17 -28.92 8.00 57.51
C ASP A 17 -28.87 8.90 56.27
N SER A 18 -27.70 9.47 56.00
CA SER A 18 -27.48 10.45 54.93
C SER A 18 -27.88 9.94 53.55
N SER A 19 -27.88 8.62 53.33
CA SER A 19 -28.26 8.02 52.05
C SER A 19 -29.77 8.13 51.77
N ALA A 20 -30.62 7.98 52.78
CA ALA A 20 -32.07 8.09 52.62
C ALA A 20 -32.50 9.53 52.32
N THR A 21 -31.77 10.50 52.87
CA THR A 21 -31.97 11.93 52.63
C THR A 21 -31.49 12.36 51.23
N GLU A 22 -30.43 11.76 50.71
CA GLU A 22 -29.92 12.08 49.36
C GLU A 22 -30.83 11.55 48.25
N GLU A 23 -31.43 10.37 48.40
CA GLU A 23 -32.43 9.86 47.44
C GLU A 23 -33.74 10.65 47.46
N PHE A 24 -34.07 11.25 48.62
CA PHE A 24 -35.20 12.16 48.76
C PHE A 24 -34.98 13.48 48.00
N GLU A 25 -33.83 14.13 48.19
CA GLU A 25 -33.46 15.37 47.49
C GLU A 25 -33.31 15.16 45.97
N ARG A 26 -32.88 13.97 45.53
CA ARG A 26 -32.82 13.60 44.11
C ARG A 26 -34.19 13.29 43.49
N GLY A 27 -35.27 13.37 44.26
CA GLY A 27 -36.64 13.13 43.79
C GLY A 27 -36.94 11.66 43.46
N LEU A 28 -36.05 10.72 43.83
CA LEU A 28 -36.28 9.28 43.66
C LEU A 28 -37.33 8.77 44.66
N LEU A 29 -37.30 9.29 45.89
CA LEU A 29 -38.31 9.01 46.90
C LEU A 29 -39.34 10.14 46.97
N HIS A 30 -40.55 9.88 46.50
CA HIS A 30 -41.68 10.79 46.69
C HIS A 30 -42.06 10.81 48.19
N SER A 31 -41.92 11.95 48.87
CA SER A 31 -42.34 12.14 50.28
C SER A 31 -43.77 11.67 50.52
N GLN A 32 -44.62 11.88 49.53
CA GLN A 32 -46.01 11.45 49.54
C GLN A 32 -46.15 9.92 49.50
N LEU A 33 -45.30 9.22 48.71
CA LEU A 33 -45.31 7.76 48.60
C LEU A 33 -44.76 7.10 49.87
N ALA A 34 -43.70 7.66 50.46
CA ALA A 34 -43.15 7.19 51.74
C ALA A 34 -44.16 7.31 52.88
N ARG A 35 -44.92 8.40 52.93
CA ARG A 35 -45.99 8.61 53.90
C ARG A 35 -47.19 7.68 53.66
N GLU A 36 -47.52 7.41 52.41
CA GLU A 36 -48.63 6.51 52.02
C GLU A 36 -48.30 5.04 52.28
N LEU A 37 -47.05 4.61 52.11
CA LEU A 37 -46.57 3.27 52.47
C LEU A 37 -46.77 2.93 53.96
N TYR A 38 -46.73 3.93 54.85
CA TYR A 38 -46.92 3.76 56.29
C TYR A 38 -48.36 4.01 56.77
N THR A 39 -49.26 4.53 55.93
CA THR A 39 -50.61 4.94 56.33
C THR A 39 -51.74 4.25 55.57
N LEU A 40 -51.48 3.73 54.36
CA LEU A 40 -52.50 3.12 53.50
C LEU A 40 -52.26 1.62 53.31
N PRO A 41 -53.31 0.77 53.29
CA PRO A 41 -53.21 -0.64 52.92
C PRO A 41 -52.69 -0.83 51.49
N SER A 42 -52.00 -1.95 51.24
CA SER A 42 -51.34 -2.27 49.97
C SER A 42 -52.24 -2.21 48.72
N GLU A 43 -53.53 -2.52 48.86
CA GLU A 43 -54.53 -2.47 47.78
C GLU A 43 -54.73 -1.04 47.24
N VAL A 44 -54.72 -0.04 48.13
CA VAL A 44 -54.91 1.37 47.76
C VAL A 44 -53.69 1.91 47.01
N LEU A 45 -52.50 1.47 47.42
CA LEU A 45 -51.25 1.84 46.76
C LEU A 45 -51.18 1.28 45.34
N LEU A 46 -51.57 0.02 45.15
CA LEU A 46 -51.62 -0.61 43.83
C LEU A 46 -52.64 0.05 42.91
N ALA A 47 -53.83 0.39 43.43
CA ALA A 47 -54.86 1.09 42.66
C ALA A 47 -54.38 2.48 42.20
N ARG A 48 -53.65 3.19 43.07
CA ARG A 48 -53.10 4.52 42.74
C ARG A 48 -51.95 4.45 41.73
N ALA A 49 -51.03 3.50 41.89
CA ALA A 49 -49.94 3.28 40.94
C ALA A 49 -50.47 2.94 39.55
N THR A 50 -51.48 2.07 39.47
CA THR A 50 -52.13 1.70 38.21
C THR A 50 -52.81 2.91 37.55
N LYS A 51 -53.47 3.76 38.35
CA LYS A 51 -54.11 4.99 37.85
C LYS A 51 -53.08 6.00 37.30
N GLU A 52 -51.96 6.18 37.99
CA GLU A 52 -50.87 7.06 37.51
C GLU A 52 -50.18 6.49 36.27
N MET A 53 -49.99 5.18 36.16
CA MET A 53 -49.47 4.56 34.95
C MET A 53 -50.40 4.81 33.75
N VAL A 54 -51.72 4.65 33.93
CA VAL A 54 -52.71 4.92 32.89
C VAL A 54 -52.76 6.41 32.50
N LEU A 55 -52.68 7.32 33.48
CA LEU A 55 -52.64 8.77 33.23
C LEU A 55 -51.31 9.22 32.59
N GLY A 56 -50.19 8.60 32.98
CA GLY A 56 -48.86 8.85 32.42
C GLY A 56 -48.75 8.40 30.97
N VAL A 57 -49.35 7.26 30.60
CA VAL A 57 -49.46 6.81 29.20
C VAL A 57 -50.25 7.80 28.37
N ARG A 58 -51.33 8.39 28.92
CA ARG A 58 -52.16 9.39 28.21
C ARG A 58 -51.46 10.73 28.00
N ARG A 59 -50.49 11.10 28.86
CA ARG A 59 -49.66 12.31 28.70
C ARG A 59 -48.44 12.13 27.79
N ARG A 60 -48.15 10.88 27.40
CA ARG A 60 -46.95 10.51 26.61
C ARG A 60 -47.27 10.10 25.18
N SER A 61 -48.48 10.37 24.68
CA SER A 61 -48.74 10.34 23.25
C SER A 61 -48.04 11.53 22.60
N PRO A 62 -47.12 11.33 21.65
CA PRO A 62 -46.62 12.42 20.82
C PRO A 62 -47.84 13.08 20.17
N ARG A 63 -47.95 14.41 20.25
CA ARG A 63 -48.92 15.15 19.41
C ARG A 63 -48.69 14.70 17.97
N PRO A 64 -49.74 14.35 17.19
CA PRO A 64 -49.57 14.18 15.76
C PRO A 64 -49.06 15.51 15.23
N ARG A 65 -47.82 15.53 14.70
CA ARG A 65 -47.33 16.68 13.95
C ARG A 65 -48.36 16.96 12.87
N SER A 66 -48.79 18.21 12.77
CA SER A 66 -49.81 18.63 11.83
C SER A 66 -49.45 18.14 10.43
N THR A 67 -50.42 17.55 9.73
CA THR A 67 -50.25 16.89 8.43
C THR A 67 -49.42 17.65 7.36
N PRO A 68 -49.43 19.00 7.23
CA PRO A 68 -48.66 19.68 6.18
C PRO A 68 -47.13 19.67 6.39
N GLU A 69 -46.64 19.65 7.64
CA GLU A 69 -45.20 19.64 7.91
C GLU A 69 -44.58 18.29 7.52
N LEU A 70 -45.31 17.20 7.74
CA LEU A 70 -44.90 15.86 7.34
C LEU A 70 -44.93 15.68 5.83
N GLU A 71 -45.93 16.24 5.14
CA GLU A 71 -46.01 16.23 3.68
C GLU A 71 -44.86 17.03 3.06
N GLN A 72 -44.53 18.20 3.62
CA GLN A 72 -43.41 19.02 3.15
C GLN A 72 -42.05 18.32 3.31
N GLU A 73 -41.80 17.70 4.46
CA GLU A 73 -40.58 16.90 4.69
C GLU A 73 -40.51 15.68 3.76
N LEU A 74 -41.66 15.08 3.44
CA LEU A 74 -41.73 13.95 2.52
C LEU A 74 -41.44 14.38 1.08
N GLU A 75 -41.93 15.53 0.63
CA GLU A 75 -41.57 16.11 -0.68
C GLU A 75 -40.10 16.53 -0.76
N LYS A 76 -39.55 17.07 0.34
CA LYS A 76 -38.13 17.40 0.43
C LYS A 76 -37.25 16.15 0.31
N THR A 77 -37.55 15.10 1.07
CA THR A 77 -36.80 13.84 1.02
C THR A 77 -36.94 13.12 -0.33
N LYS A 78 -38.10 13.22 -1.00
CA LYS A 78 -38.24 12.74 -2.39
C LYS A 78 -37.29 13.46 -3.34
N ARG A 79 -37.27 14.80 -3.29
CA ARG A 79 -36.37 15.61 -4.12
C ARG A 79 -34.90 15.28 -3.86
N GLU A 80 -34.50 15.16 -2.59
CA GLU A 80 -33.14 14.79 -2.21
C GLU A 80 -32.76 13.39 -2.72
N ARG A 81 -33.69 12.43 -2.71
CA ARG A 81 -33.47 11.10 -3.31
C ARG A 81 -33.28 11.17 -4.82
N ASP A 82 -34.09 11.96 -5.52
CA ASP A 82 -33.98 12.10 -6.98
C ASP A 82 -32.64 12.76 -7.37
N GLU A 83 -32.20 13.77 -6.61
CA GLU A 83 -30.88 14.39 -6.79
C GLU A 83 -29.74 13.40 -6.49
N ALA A 84 -29.88 12.56 -5.45
CA ALA A 84 -28.91 11.52 -5.14
C ALA A 84 -28.84 10.43 -6.23
N LEU A 85 -29.98 10.06 -6.82
CA LEU A 85 -30.04 9.12 -7.94
C LEU A 85 -29.34 9.68 -9.17
N GLN A 86 -29.54 10.97 -9.50
CA GLN A 86 -28.83 11.60 -10.61
C GLN A 86 -27.31 11.62 -10.38
N ARG A 87 -26.86 11.89 -9.15
CA ARG A 87 -25.43 11.82 -8.78
C ARG A 87 -24.88 10.40 -8.92
N LEU A 88 -25.65 9.39 -8.52
CA LEU A 88 -25.27 7.98 -8.66
C LEU A 88 -25.14 7.60 -10.14
N GLU A 89 -26.11 7.99 -10.97
CA GLU A 89 -26.08 7.71 -12.41
C GLU A 89 -24.89 8.40 -13.11
N ALA A 90 -24.56 9.64 -12.71
CA ALA A 90 -23.37 10.33 -13.21
C ALA A 90 -22.08 9.60 -12.82
N SER A 91 -21.97 9.19 -11.55
CA SER A 91 -20.83 8.40 -11.05
C SER A 91 -20.69 7.05 -11.76
N GLU A 92 -21.79 6.37 -12.07
CA GLU A 92 -21.76 5.10 -12.79
C GLU A 92 -21.24 5.26 -14.22
N LYS A 93 -21.63 6.36 -14.90
CA LYS A 93 -21.10 6.70 -16.23
C LYS A 93 -19.59 6.94 -16.20
N GLU A 94 -19.10 7.70 -15.22
CA GLU A 94 -17.66 7.93 -15.02
C GLU A 94 -16.91 6.62 -14.74
N LEU A 95 -17.49 5.75 -13.90
CA LEU A 95 -16.90 4.45 -13.60
C LEU A 95 -16.76 3.59 -14.87
N ASN A 96 -17.81 3.56 -15.70
CA ASN A 96 -17.79 2.82 -16.97
C ASN A 96 -16.72 3.35 -17.93
N GLU A 97 -16.52 4.67 -17.99
CA GLU A 97 -15.44 5.27 -18.78
C GLU A 97 -14.06 4.85 -18.26
N VAL A 98 -13.84 4.89 -16.95
CA VAL A 98 -12.60 4.43 -16.32
C VAL A 98 -12.33 2.95 -16.60
N TRP A 99 -13.36 2.09 -16.53
CA TRP A 99 -13.25 0.68 -16.87
C TRP A 99 -12.90 0.44 -18.34
N SER A 100 -13.48 1.22 -19.24
CA SER A 100 -13.13 1.20 -20.67
C SER A 100 -11.68 1.59 -20.89
N ASN A 101 -11.23 2.69 -20.28
CA ASN A 101 -9.85 3.16 -20.35
C ASN A 101 -8.86 2.14 -19.78
N PHE A 102 -9.20 1.52 -18.65
CA PHE A 102 -8.39 0.45 -18.08
C PHE A 102 -8.24 -0.74 -19.03
N SER A 103 -9.34 -1.15 -19.68
CA SER A 103 -9.33 -2.22 -20.67
C SER A 103 -8.44 -1.88 -21.87
N GLU A 104 -8.49 -0.63 -22.34
CA GLU A 104 -7.65 -0.16 -23.44
C GLU A 104 -6.16 -0.11 -23.06
N ILE A 105 -5.82 0.38 -21.86
CA ILE A 105 -4.45 0.37 -21.34
C ILE A 105 -3.92 -1.06 -21.24
N GLN A 106 -4.75 -2.00 -20.75
CA GLN A 106 -4.36 -3.42 -20.70
C GLN A 106 -4.10 -4.00 -22.10
N ARG A 107 -4.91 -3.62 -23.10
CA ARG A 107 -4.71 -4.03 -24.49
C ARG A 107 -3.38 -3.49 -25.03
N LEU A 108 -3.13 -2.20 -24.84
CA LEU A 108 -1.89 -1.53 -25.27
C LEU A 108 -0.66 -2.12 -24.61
N LEU A 109 -0.73 -2.44 -23.31
CA LEU A 109 0.39 -3.07 -22.60
C LEU A 109 0.76 -4.43 -23.19
N LYS A 110 -0.24 -5.24 -23.56
CA LYS A 110 -0.01 -6.53 -24.25
C LYS A 110 0.64 -6.32 -25.61
N GLU A 111 0.17 -5.33 -26.37
CA GLU A 111 0.71 -5.00 -27.69
C GLU A 111 2.18 -4.54 -27.61
N VAL A 112 2.50 -3.65 -26.66
CA VAL A 112 3.87 -3.20 -26.41
C VAL A 112 4.77 -4.35 -25.98
N ARG A 113 4.27 -5.27 -25.13
CA ARG A 113 5.04 -6.45 -24.70
C ARG A 113 5.39 -7.37 -25.88
N VAL A 114 4.41 -7.63 -26.75
CA VAL A 114 4.65 -8.45 -27.96
C VAL A 114 5.65 -7.77 -28.89
N ARG A 115 5.56 -6.45 -29.07
CA ARG A 115 6.54 -5.69 -29.86
C ARG A 115 7.95 -5.77 -29.26
N ALA A 116 8.09 -5.63 -27.95
CA ALA A 116 9.37 -5.73 -27.25
C ALA A 116 10.01 -7.11 -27.47
N GLN A 117 9.24 -8.18 -27.25
CA GLN A 117 9.70 -9.56 -27.48
C GLN A 117 10.19 -9.77 -28.92
N LYS A 118 9.47 -9.22 -29.91
CA LYS A 118 9.89 -9.31 -31.31
C LYS A 118 11.24 -8.63 -31.56
N MET A 119 11.47 -7.44 -31.00
CA MET A 119 12.75 -6.74 -31.15
C MET A 119 13.88 -7.50 -30.45
N ASP A 120 13.61 -8.11 -29.29
CA ASP A 120 14.58 -8.95 -28.58
C ASP A 120 14.97 -10.18 -29.43
N ASP A 121 14.01 -10.82 -30.10
CA ASP A 121 14.27 -11.95 -31.01
C ASP A 121 15.12 -11.53 -32.22
N GLU A 122 14.82 -10.38 -32.84
CA GLU A 122 15.60 -9.80 -33.95
C GLU A 122 17.03 -9.46 -33.52
N LEU A 123 17.19 -8.91 -32.30
CA LEU A 123 18.50 -8.63 -31.71
C LEU A 123 19.27 -9.92 -31.45
N LEU A 124 18.63 -10.95 -30.90
CA LEU A 124 19.25 -12.26 -30.69
C LEU A 124 19.69 -12.91 -32.00
N GLN A 125 18.88 -12.79 -33.06
CA GLN A 125 19.25 -13.26 -34.39
C GLN A 125 20.49 -12.52 -34.93
N SER A 126 20.55 -11.21 -34.74
CA SER A 126 21.66 -10.36 -35.18
C SER A 126 22.96 -10.68 -34.43
N ILE A 127 22.89 -10.93 -33.12
CA ILE A 127 24.04 -11.36 -32.31
C ILE A 127 24.58 -12.70 -32.82
N LYS A 128 23.72 -13.69 -33.07
CA LYS A 128 24.14 -14.99 -33.62
C LYS A 128 24.83 -14.83 -34.98
N ALA A 129 24.31 -13.98 -35.86
CA ALA A 129 24.92 -13.70 -37.15
C ALA A 129 26.31 -13.06 -37.00
N LEU A 130 26.45 -12.11 -36.06
CA LEU A 130 27.72 -11.46 -35.76
C LEU A 130 28.75 -12.45 -35.19
N GLU A 131 28.35 -13.30 -34.24
CA GLU A 131 29.21 -14.34 -33.67
C GLU A 131 29.71 -15.31 -34.74
N ASN A 132 28.81 -15.75 -35.63
CA ASN A 132 29.17 -16.60 -36.77
C ASN A 132 30.16 -15.89 -37.71
N ALA A 133 29.91 -14.62 -38.06
CA ALA A 133 30.82 -13.84 -38.89
C ALA A 133 32.20 -13.68 -38.22
N ARG A 134 32.25 -13.44 -36.91
CA ARG A 134 33.49 -13.34 -36.14
C ARG A 134 34.28 -14.65 -36.15
N ALA A 135 33.61 -15.80 -36.18
CA ALA A 135 34.26 -17.10 -36.27
C ALA A 135 34.77 -17.43 -37.69
N GLU A 136 34.05 -17.02 -38.73
CA GLU A 136 34.36 -17.37 -40.13
C GLU A 136 35.34 -16.40 -40.81
N LEU A 137 35.24 -15.10 -40.54
CA LEU A 137 36.08 -14.09 -41.18
C LEU A 137 37.60 -14.32 -40.97
N PRO A 138 38.08 -14.69 -39.75
CA PRO A 138 39.50 -14.99 -39.55
C PRO A 138 39.96 -16.22 -40.33
N LYS A 139 39.11 -17.27 -40.42
CA LYS A 139 39.43 -18.47 -41.20
C LYS A 139 39.59 -18.12 -42.67
N GLN A 140 38.62 -17.40 -43.23
CA GLN A 140 38.67 -16.93 -44.62
C GLN A 140 39.87 -16.02 -44.89
N SER A 141 40.21 -15.14 -43.94
CA SER A 141 41.37 -14.25 -44.06
C SER A 141 42.69 -15.04 -44.09
N VAL A 142 42.84 -16.03 -43.21
CA VAL A 142 44.01 -16.92 -43.17
C VAL A 142 44.12 -17.74 -44.45
N ASP A 143 43.01 -18.29 -44.95
CA ASP A 143 43.02 -19.09 -46.18
C ASP A 143 43.38 -18.24 -47.40
N ARG A 144 42.81 -17.03 -47.53
CA ARG A 144 43.21 -16.06 -48.56
C ARG A 144 44.68 -15.66 -48.45
N TYR A 145 45.19 -15.47 -47.23
CA TYR A 145 46.60 -15.14 -47.01
C TYR A 145 47.52 -16.28 -47.49
N LYS A 146 47.20 -17.53 -47.14
CA LYS A 146 47.94 -18.72 -47.60
C LYS A 146 47.96 -18.85 -49.13
N GLU A 147 46.91 -18.40 -49.80
CA GLU A 147 46.82 -18.44 -51.26
C GLU A 147 47.60 -17.31 -51.97
N SER A 148 47.96 -16.25 -51.24
CA SER A 148 48.68 -15.09 -51.79
C SER A 148 50.06 -15.45 -52.35
N THR A 149 50.48 -14.71 -53.39
CA THR A 149 51.79 -14.90 -54.03
C THR A 149 52.93 -14.62 -53.06
N GLY A 150 52.85 -13.56 -52.26
CA GLY A 150 53.86 -13.21 -51.27
C GLY A 150 54.09 -14.31 -50.22
N PHE A 151 53.03 -14.96 -49.73
CA PHE A 151 53.15 -16.11 -48.83
C PHE A 151 53.84 -17.29 -49.51
N LYS A 152 53.41 -17.68 -50.72
CA LYS A 152 54.00 -18.79 -51.48
C LYS A 152 55.47 -18.54 -51.84
N GLU A 153 55.82 -17.32 -52.22
CA GLU A 153 57.21 -16.93 -52.51
C GLU A 153 58.08 -16.92 -51.24
N GLY A 154 57.53 -16.42 -50.12
CA GLY A 154 58.18 -16.50 -48.80
C GLY A 154 58.48 -17.95 -48.42
N LEU A 155 57.53 -18.86 -48.61
CA LEU A 155 57.71 -20.30 -48.37
C LEU A 155 58.83 -20.89 -49.25
N LYS A 156 58.88 -20.53 -50.55
CA LYS A 156 59.94 -20.96 -51.48
C LYS A 156 61.32 -20.42 -51.07
N ARG A 157 61.40 -19.20 -50.52
CA ARG A 157 62.64 -18.65 -49.96
C ARG A 157 63.05 -19.39 -48.69
N MET A 158 62.13 -19.66 -47.75
CA MET A 158 62.41 -20.43 -46.53
C MET A 158 62.87 -21.87 -46.82
N GLY A 159 62.26 -22.57 -47.78
CA GLY A 159 62.67 -23.93 -48.18
C GLY A 159 64.05 -24.02 -48.84
N ARG A 160 64.64 -22.88 -49.24
CA ARG A 160 66.03 -22.79 -49.72
C ARG A 160 67.02 -22.50 -48.60
N VAL A 161 66.55 -22.11 -47.42
CA VAL A 161 67.38 -21.95 -46.23
C VAL A 161 67.39 -23.28 -45.49
N THR A 162 68.22 -24.23 -45.91
CA THR A 162 68.58 -25.38 -45.07
C THR A 162 69.35 -24.83 -43.87
N TYR A 163 68.73 -24.87 -42.69
CA TYR A 163 69.33 -24.37 -41.46
C TYR A 163 70.09 -25.52 -40.76
N GLU A 164 71.43 -25.55 -40.85
CA GLU A 164 72.26 -26.18 -39.82
C GLU A 164 72.31 -25.20 -38.64
N TYR A 165 71.48 -25.40 -37.62
CA TYR A 165 71.62 -24.64 -36.38
C TYR A 165 71.31 -25.52 -35.18
N GLY A 166 72.38 -26.03 -34.58
CA GLY A 166 72.34 -26.69 -33.28
C GLY A 166 72.14 -25.65 -32.18
N TYR A 167 70.89 -25.49 -31.75
CA TYR A 167 70.57 -24.66 -30.59
C TYR A 167 70.20 -25.57 -29.41
N ARG A 168 71.05 -25.59 -28.38
CA ARG A 168 70.73 -26.18 -27.08
C ARG A 168 69.97 -25.13 -26.27
N VAL A 169 68.65 -25.25 -26.20
CA VAL A 169 67.85 -24.52 -25.21
C VAL A 169 67.95 -25.30 -23.90
N VAL A 170 68.68 -24.77 -22.92
CA VAL A 170 68.47 -25.17 -21.53
C VAL A 170 67.18 -24.48 -21.10
N LEU A 171 66.13 -25.27 -20.90
CA LEU A 171 64.86 -24.81 -20.32
C LEU A 171 65.08 -24.64 -18.81
N ASP A 172 65.30 -23.40 -18.38
CA ASP A 172 65.19 -23.06 -16.96
C ASP A 172 63.71 -22.74 -16.65
N PRO A 173 63.11 -23.31 -15.59
CA PRO A 173 61.72 -23.06 -15.26
C PRO A 173 61.56 -21.65 -14.69
N PHE A 174 60.95 -20.74 -15.45
CA PHE A 174 60.49 -19.47 -14.90
C PHE A 174 59.34 -19.74 -13.91
N ILE A 175 59.65 -19.71 -12.62
CA ILE A 175 58.65 -19.44 -11.58
C ILE A 175 58.23 -17.98 -11.75
N ILE A 176 56.94 -17.77 -12.04
CA ILE A 176 56.33 -16.45 -12.10
C ILE A 176 56.25 -15.96 -10.64
N HIS A 177 57.24 -15.17 -10.25
CA HIS A 177 57.24 -14.37 -9.03
C HIS A 177 56.25 -13.20 -9.23
N LEU A 178 55.09 -13.29 -8.58
CA LEU A 178 54.09 -12.23 -8.50
C LEU A 178 54.58 -11.18 -7.50
N GLU A 179 55.47 -10.29 -7.95
CA GLU A 179 56.01 -9.19 -7.15
C GLU A 179 55.76 -7.81 -7.81
N ASP A 180 54.58 -7.63 -8.41
CA ASP A 180 54.15 -6.34 -9.02
C ASP A 180 53.18 -5.54 -8.12
N ASP A 181 53.18 -5.79 -6.80
CA ASP A 181 52.28 -5.14 -5.84
C ASP A 181 52.92 -3.99 -5.02
N LEU A 182 54.16 -3.56 -5.31
CA LEU A 182 54.86 -2.54 -4.49
C LEU A 182 55.39 -1.30 -5.23
N VAL A 183 54.86 -0.97 -6.42
CA VAL A 183 55.14 0.35 -7.04
C VAL A 183 53.94 1.29 -6.80
N PRO A 184 54.01 2.23 -5.84
CA PRO A 184 52.97 3.23 -5.69
C PRO A 184 53.04 4.22 -6.86
N MET A 185 52.03 4.18 -7.72
CA MET A 185 51.86 5.13 -8.82
C MET A 185 51.46 6.50 -8.25
N GLU A 186 52.37 7.46 -8.38
CA GLU A 186 52.19 8.86 -7.96
C GLU A 186 51.04 9.50 -8.74
N ARG A 187 49.95 9.84 -8.05
CA ARG A 187 48.81 10.56 -8.61
C ARG A 187 48.86 12.00 -8.15
N GLN A 188 49.35 12.90 -9.00
CA GLN A 188 48.87 14.27 -9.22
C GLN A 188 49.93 15.05 -10.01
N GLN A 189 49.66 15.31 -11.28
CA GLN A 189 50.39 16.30 -12.05
C GLN A 189 49.51 17.54 -12.15
N THR A 190 49.90 18.62 -11.47
CA THR A 190 49.21 19.92 -11.54
C THR A 190 49.49 20.55 -12.91
N PHE A 191 48.43 20.72 -13.70
CA PHE A 191 48.48 21.55 -14.91
C PHE A 191 48.61 23.01 -14.49
N ASP A 192 49.72 23.64 -14.88
CA ASP A 192 49.93 25.08 -14.77
C ASP A 192 49.28 25.77 -15.98
N ASP A 193 48.32 26.65 -15.72
CA ASP A 193 47.41 27.24 -16.70
C ASP A 193 47.70 28.73 -16.95
N SER A 194 48.98 29.07 -17.13
CA SER A 194 49.43 30.46 -17.34
C SER A 194 50.03 30.69 -18.73
N ASN A 195 49.13 30.98 -19.68
CA ASN A 195 49.18 32.08 -20.67
C ASN A 195 48.75 31.62 -22.09
N PRO A 196 47.70 32.23 -22.69
CA PRO A 196 47.39 32.04 -24.11
C PRO A 196 48.37 32.84 -24.99
N PRO A 197 48.62 32.41 -26.24
CA PRO A 197 49.45 33.17 -27.18
C PRO A 197 48.76 34.48 -27.56
N GLU A 198 49.51 35.59 -27.54
CA GLU A 198 49.08 36.86 -28.13
C GLU A 198 48.96 36.74 -29.65
N SER A 199 48.05 37.58 -30.17
CA SER A 199 47.39 37.61 -31.48
C SER A 199 48.20 37.29 -32.74
#